data_AF-A0A0A1I5X0-F1
#
_entry.id   AF-A0A0A1I5X0-F1
#
_cell.length_a   1.000
_cell.length_b   1.000
_cell.length_c   1.000
_cell.angle_alpha   90.00
_cell.angle_beta   90.00
_cell.angle_gamma   90.00
#
_symmetry.space_group_name_H-M   'P 1'
#
loop_
_entity.id
_entity.type
_entity.pdbx_description
1 polymer ?
#
loop_
_entity_poly.entity_id
_entity_poly.type
_entity_poly.pdbx_seq_one_letter_code
_entity_poly.pdbx_strand_id
1 'polypeptide(L)'
;EMHQYLDSDGSGTSATCVSSTIGAERLAAATSWLQANNLKGFLGEIGAGSNGSYLLDDFRSCIDMDVLCDVWLGALWWAAGP
;
A
#
# COMPACT_ATOMS: atom_id res chain seq x y z
N GLU A 1 -1.94 -12.45 -3.39
CA GLU A 1 -2.06 -11.17 -4.09
C GLU A 1 -3.14 -10.37 -3.34
N MET A 2 -2.94 -9.08 -3.14
CA MET A 2 -3.83 -8.18 -2.39
C MET A 2 -3.80 -6.78 -3.02
N HIS A 3 -4.91 -6.04 -2.93
CA HIS A 3 -5.02 -4.67 -3.43
C HIS A 3 -5.18 -3.68 -2.28
N GLN A 4 -4.63 -2.47 -2.42
CA GLN A 4 -4.81 -1.43 -1.41
C GLN A 4 -4.88 -0.03 -2.01
N TYR A 5 -5.99 0.67 -1.74
CA TYR A 5 -6.13 2.10 -1.97
C TYR A 5 -6.21 2.87 -0.65
N LEU A 6 -6.02 4.19 -0.69
CA LEU A 6 -5.80 5.00 0.52
C LEU A 6 -6.96 5.95 0.84
N ASP A 7 -8.02 5.94 0.04
CA ASP A 7 -9.24 6.71 0.28
C ASP A 7 -10.12 6.09 1.38
N SER A 8 -11.14 6.83 1.80
CA SER A 8 -11.95 6.55 2.98
C SER A 8 -12.50 5.14 3.05
N ASP A 9 -12.92 4.59 1.92
CA ASP A 9 -13.47 3.24 1.81
C ASP A 9 -12.50 2.24 1.16
N GLY A 10 -11.31 2.68 0.76
CA GLY A 10 -10.32 1.84 0.09
C GLY A 10 -10.74 1.41 -1.32
N SER A 11 -11.68 2.11 -1.96
CA SER A 11 -12.15 1.82 -3.32
C SER A 11 -11.21 2.32 -4.42
N GLY A 12 -10.34 3.29 -4.12
CA GLY A 12 -9.50 3.94 -5.12
C GLY A 12 -10.25 4.90 -6.04
N THR A 13 -11.46 5.33 -5.66
CA THR A 13 -12.30 6.23 -6.47
C THR A 13 -12.15 7.70 -6.08
N SER A 14 -11.58 7.96 -4.90
CA SER A 14 -11.29 9.32 -4.42
C SER A 14 -9.81 9.62 -4.45
N ALA A 15 -9.47 10.85 -4.83
CA ALA A 15 -8.10 11.34 -4.81
C ALA A 15 -7.61 11.71 -3.39
N THR A 16 -8.48 11.66 -2.39
CA THR A 16 -8.16 12.05 -1.02
C THR A 16 -7.73 10.84 -0.20
N CYS A 17 -6.48 10.82 0.25
CA CYS A 17 -6.01 9.88 1.26
C CYS A 17 -6.60 10.20 2.63
N VAL A 18 -6.85 9.18 3.45
CA VAL A 18 -7.34 9.35 4.83
C VAL A 18 -6.33 10.07 5.72
N SER A 19 -5.07 9.68 5.65
CA SER A 19 -3.96 10.26 6.44
C SER A 19 -2.61 9.95 5.79
N SER A 20 -1.53 10.53 6.32
CA SER A 20 -0.16 10.27 5.89
C SER A 20 0.43 8.93 6.37
N THR A 21 -0.38 8.07 6.99
CA THR A 21 0.07 6.80 7.59
C THR A 21 -0.84 5.63 7.22
N ILE A 22 -1.96 5.91 6.52
CA ILE A 22 -3.04 4.95 6.32
C ILE A 22 -2.60 3.70 5.55
N GLY A 23 -1.62 3.82 4.64
CA GLY A 23 -1.10 2.67 3.90
C GLY A 23 -0.44 1.63 4.83
N ALA A 24 0.43 2.09 5.74
CA ALA A 24 1.11 1.21 6.70
C ALA A 24 0.11 0.59 7.68
N GLU A 25 -0.84 1.37 8.17
CA GLU A 25 -1.90 0.90 9.08
C GLU A 25 -2.75 -0.20 8.44
N ARG A 26 -3.14 -0.05 7.17
CA ARG A 26 -3.97 -1.04 6.46
C ARG A 26 -3.20 -2.33 6.14
N LEU A 27 -1.89 -2.25 5.90
CA LEU A 27 -1.06 -3.41 5.57
C LEU A 27 -0.53 -4.18 6.79
N ALA A 28 -0.61 -3.62 8.00
CA ALA A 28 -0.03 -4.21 9.22
C ALA A 28 -0.57 -5.61 9.53
N ALA A 29 -1.89 -5.80 9.44
CA ALA A 29 -2.53 -7.09 9.72
C ALA A 29 -2.17 -8.15 8.67
N ALA A 30 -2.18 -7.78 7.39
CA ALA A 30 -1.78 -8.68 6.30
C ALA A 30 -0.31 -9.08 6.41
N THR A 31 0.57 -8.15 6.76
CA THR A 31 2.00 -8.41 6.97
C THR A 31 2.21 -9.38 8.13
N SER A 32 1.58 -9.13 9.27
CA SER A 32 1.63 -10.03 10.43
C SER A 32 1.15 -11.44 10.06
N TRP A 33 0.08 -11.53 9.26
CA TRP A 33 -0.45 -12.80 8.79
C TRP A 33 0.54 -13.53 7.86
N LEU A 34 1.15 -12.82 6.90
CA LEU A 34 2.16 -13.42 6.01
C LEU A 34 3.37 -13.92 6.80
N GLN A 35 3.86 -13.15 7.77
CA GLN A 35 4.98 -13.52 8.63
C GLN A 35 4.65 -14.77 9.46
N ALA A 36 3.50 -14.78 10.14
CA ALA A 36 3.07 -15.89 10.99
C ALA A 36 2.87 -17.20 10.20
N ASN A 37 2.57 -17.10 8.92
CA ASN A 37 2.31 -18.26 8.05
C ASN A 37 3.50 -18.58 7.12
N ASN A 38 4.62 -17.87 7.23
CA ASN A 38 5.78 -18.02 6.35
C ASN A 38 5.40 -17.94 4.85
N LEU A 39 4.54 -16.98 4.51
CA LEU A 39 4.06 -16.74 3.15
C LEU A 39 4.65 -15.45 2.60
N LYS A 40 4.64 -15.35 1.27
CA LYS A 40 5.02 -14.13 0.55
C LYS A 40 3.78 -13.48 -0.08
N GLY A 41 3.69 -12.17 0.03
CA GLY A 41 2.64 -11.33 -0.53
C GLY A 41 3.12 -10.54 -1.74
N PHE A 42 2.17 -10.09 -2.54
CA PHE A 42 2.41 -9.16 -3.65
C PHE A 42 1.21 -8.22 -3.72
N LEU A 43 1.47 -6.92 -3.80
CA LEU A 43 0.42 -5.91 -3.96
C LEU A 43 0.15 -5.70 -5.45
N GLY A 44 -0.85 -6.38 -6.01
CA GLY A 44 -1.15 -6.34 -7.45
C GLY A 44 -1.79 -5.04 -7.90
N GLU A 45 -2.39 -4.29 -6.98
CA GLU A 45 -2.85 -2.93 -7.20
C GLU A 45 -2.58 -2.05 -5.98
N ILE A 46 -1.96 -0.91 -6.23
CA ILE A 46 -1.87 0.18 -5.26
C ILE A 46 -2.02 1.52 -5.97
N GLY A 47 -2.76 2.45 -5.36
CA GLY A 47 -2.94 3.79 -5.93
C GLY A 47 -3.39 4.80 -4.88
N ALA A 48 -3.08 6.07 -5.14
CA ALA A 48 -3.64 7.20 -4.39
C ALA A 48 -3.75 8.44 -5.30
N GLY A 49 -4.52 9.42 -4.86
CA GLY A 49 -4.82 10.60 -5.67
C GLY A 49 -3.63 11.50 -5.96
N SER A 50 -3.64 12.13 -7.14
CA SER A 50 -2.57 12.96 -7.71
C SER A 50 -2.24 14.26 -6.96
N ASN A 51 -2.92 14.55 -5.84
CA ASN A 51 -2.80 15.83 -5.15
C ASN A 51 -1.68 15.80 -4.10
N GLY A 52 -0.47 16.15 -4.56
CA GLY A 52 0.54 16.89 -3.81
C GLY A 52 1.20 16.20 -2.61
N SER A 53 2.47 15.83 -2.77
CA SER A 53 3.49 15.57 -1.73
C SER A 53 3.29 14.44 -0.70
N TYR A 54 2.07 14.07 -0.31
CA TYR A 54 1.86 12.99 0.68
C TYR A 54 2.09 11.60 0.09
N LEU A 55 1.79 11.42 -1.20
CA LEU A 55 1.98 10.18 -1.93
C LEU A 55 3.41 9.63 -1.83
N LEU A 56 4.43 10.47 -1.94
CA LEU A 56 5.82 10.00 -1.99
C LEU A 56 6.36 9.67 -0.60
N ASP A 57 5.94 10.40 0.43
CA ASP A 57 6.36 10.19 1.82
C ASP A 57 5.57 9.03 2.48
N ASP A 58 4.30 8.85 2.11
CA ASP A 58 3.48 7.70 2.52
C ASP A 58 3.88 6.43 1.79
N PHE A 59 4.15 6.52 0.48
CA PHE A 59 4.72 5.37 -0.24
C PHE A 59 6.12 5.08 0.25
N ARG A 60 6.94 6.08 0.57
CA ARG A 60 8.21 5.82 1.24
C ARG A 60 8.02 5.20 2.61
N SER A 61 7.01 5.53 3.40
CA SER A 61 6.81 4.82 4.68
C SER A 61 6.23 3.40 4.52
N CYS A 62 5.49 3.12 3.44
CA CYS A 62 5.03 1.76 3.09
C CYS A 62 6.10 0.92 2.36
N ILE A 63 6.98 1.57 1.60
CA ILE A 63 8.07 1.00 0.78
C ILE A 63 9.45 1.27 1.43
N ASP A 64 9.52 1.87 2.62
CA ASP A 64 10.73 1.87 3.45
C ASP A 64 10.77 0.47 4.05
N MET A 65 11.32 -0.37 3.19
CA MET A 65 11.33 -1.81 3.12
C MET A 65 12.21 -2.43 4.20
N ASP A 66 12.28 -1.83 5.38
CA ASP A 66 13.07 -2.35 6.50
C ASP A 66 12.23 -3.14 7.51
N VAL A 67 10.90 -2.98 7.53
CA VAL A 67 10.00 -3.73 8.44
C VAL A 67 9.01 -4.65 7.69
N LEU A 68 8.63 -4.31 6.46
CA LEU A 68 7.63 -5.05 5.66
C LEU A 68 8.25 -6.00 4.61
N CYS A 69 9.51 -5.81 4.24
CA CYS A 69 10.12 -6.41 3.04
C CYS A 69 10.45 -7.90 3.16
N ASP A 70 10.48 -8.49 4.36
CA ASP A 70 10.70 -9.93 4.43
C ASP A 70 9.56 -10.66 3.69
N VAL A 71 8.31 -10.27 3.89
CA VAL A 71 7.16 -11.00 3.32
C VAL A 71 6.60 -10.43 2.03
N TRP A 72 6.84 -9.17 1.69
CA TRP A 72 6.30 -8.55 0.47
C TRP A 72 7.30 -8.58 -0.68
N LEU A 73 6.92 -9.21 -1.79
CA LEU A 73 7.75 -9.36 -3.00
C LEU A 73 7.82 -8.08 -3.85
N GLY A 74 6.90 -7.15 -3.66
CA GLY A 74 6.78 -5.93 -4.45
C GLY A 74 5.33 -5.45 -4.59
N ALA A 75 5.14 -4.41 -5.39
CA ALA A 75 3.86 -3.78 -5.66
C ALA A 75 3.75 -3.32 -7.13
N LEU A 76 2.52 -3.23 -7.64
CA LEU A 76 2.20 -2.64 -8.94
C LEU A 76 1.29 -1.43 -8.76
N TRP A 77 1.76 -0.28 -9.26
CA TRP A 77 0.95 0.93 -9.30
C TRP A 77 -0.23 0.77 -10.27
N TRP A 78 -1.42 1.10 -9.80
CA TRP A 78 -2.65 1.12 -10.59
C TRP A 78 -3.02 2.56 -10.97
N ALA A 79 -3.00 2.95 -12.24
CA ALA A 79 -2.56 2.21 -13.42
C ALA A 79 -1.87 3.18 -14.39
N ALA A 80 -1.22 2.66 -15.43
CA ALA A 80 -0.51 3.48 -16.42
C ALA A 80 -1.27 3.72 -17.73
N GLY A 81 -2.11 2.77 -18.20
CA GLY A 81 -2.73 2.78 -19.53
C GLY A 81 -3.46 4.09 -19.90
N PRO A 82 -3.70 4.33 -21.20
CA PRO A 82 -4.02 5.65 -21.76
C PRO A 82 -5.25 6.33 -21.14
#